data_AF-A0A9E6XBW2-F1
#
_entry.id   AF-A0A9E6XBW2-F1
#
_cell.length_a   1.000
_cell.length_b   1.000
_cell.length_c   1.000
_cell.angle_alpha   90.00
_cell.angle_beta   90.00
_cell.angle_gamma   90.00
#
_symmetry.space_group_name_H-M   'P 1'
#
loop_
_entity.id
_entity.type
_entity.pdbx_description
1 polymer ?
#
loop_
_entity_poly.entity_id
_entity_poly.type
_entity_poly.pdbx_seq_one_letter_code
_entity_poly.pdbx_strand_id
1 'polypeptide(L)'
;MSSDVRIAVSLDVAESFAPLLEADVRYGYERGLLRSEAVVAYCLGRLERGEKLSEAAESLALLLSDQLEDVDALIRGLDSPADQESRRLWIALCLDRARRLPEPGLAIENVYEFFDYDERLLPFVGWIHPGMASEADRLERLAVHLRSEKIWGHLRAKGRLE
;
A
#
# COMPACT_ATOMS: atom_id res chain seq x y z
N MET A 1 1.44 -3.46 26.21
CA MET A 1 2.55 -3.07 25.31
C MET A 1 2.11 -3.51 23.92
N SER A 2 1.54 -2.61 23.14
CA SER A 2 1.15 -2.92 21.76
C SER A 2 2.45 -3.10 20.98
N SER A 3 2.72 -4.32 20.51
CA SER A 3 3.78 -4.54 19.55
C SER A 3 3.33 -3.86 18.26
N ASP A 4 3.83 -2.64 18.01
CA ASP A 4 3.68 -1.95 16.74
C ASP A 4 4.37 -2.79 15.66
N VAL A 5 3.65 -3.79 15.14
CA VAL A 5 4.03 -4.46 13.90
C VAL A 5 3.85 -3.41 12.83
N ARG A 6 4.91 -2.65 12.56
CA ARG A 6 4.93 -1.68 11.46
C ARG A 6 4.77 -2.46 10.16
N ILE A 7 3.58 -2.41 9.58
CA ILE A 7 3.27 -2.96 8.26
C ILE A 7 3.81 -1.98 7.20
N ALA A 8 5.10 -1.67 7.27
CA ALA A 8 5.77 -0.97 6.19
C ALA A 8 5.88 -1.93 5.00
N VAL A 9 5.43 -1.48 3.83
CA VAL A 9 5.51 -2.25 2.59
C VAL A 9 6.65 -1.65 1.76
N SER A 10 7.55 -2.49 1.26
CA SER A 10 8.59 -1.99 0.35
C SER A 10 7.99 -1.64 -1.01
N LEU A 11 8.61 -0.68 -1.69
CA LEU A 11 8.17 -0.25 -3.01
C LEU A 11 8.12 -1.41 -4.01
N ASP A 12 9.13 -2.29 -3.99
CA ASP A 12 9.20 -3.45 -4.88
C ASP A 12 8.00 -4.40 -4.70
N VAL A 13 7.55 -4.58 -3.45
CA VAL A 13 6.34 -5.37 -3.16
C VAL A 13 5.11 -4.67 -3.72
N ALA A 14 5.02 -3.36 -3.54
CA ALA A 14 3.91 -2.56 -4.03
C ALA A 14 3.80 -2.59 -5.56
N GLU A 15 4.90 -2.32 -6.28
CA GLU A 15 4.95 -2.35 -7.75
C GLU A 15 4.75 -3.77 -8.32
N SER A 16 5.17 -4.82 -7.60
CA SER A 16 4.88 -6.21 -8.00
C SER A 16 3.39 -6.58 -7.93
N PHE A 17 2.62 -5.81 -7.16
CA PHE A 17 1.18 -5.99 -7.01
C PHE A 17 0.43 -5.23 -8.11
N ALA A 18 0.72 -3.95 -8.26
CA ALA A 18 0.20 -3.08 -9.31
C ALA A 18 1.14 -1.89 -9.53
N PRO A 19 1.22 -1.33 -10.75
CA PRO A 19 1.85 -0.03 -10.96
C PRO A 19 1.21 1.03 -10.06
N LEU A 20 2.02 1.70 -9.25
CA LEU A 20 1.55 2.78 -8.40
C LEU A 20 1.36 4.05 -9.24
N LEU A 21 0.34 4.82 -8.90
CA LEU A 21 0.17 6.19 -9.33
C LEU A 21 0.77 7.15 -8.29
N GLU A 22 0.97 8.41 -8.67
CA GLU A 22 1.46 9.44 -7.74
C GLU A 22 0.54 9.61 -6.52
N ALA A 23 -0.78 9.50 -6.71
CA ALA A 23 -1.77 9.50 -5.63
C ALA A 23 -1.60 8.32 -4.66
N ASP A 24 -1.26 7.12 -5.17
CA ASP A 24 -1.01 5.95 -4.34
C ASP A 24 0.25 6.15 -3.49
N VAL A 25 1.32 6.71 -4.08
CA VAL A 25 2.58 7.01 -3.37
C VAL A 25 2.37 8.06 -2.28
N ARG A 26 1.65 9.13 -2.59
CA ARG A 26 1.25 10.14 -1.61
C ARG A 26 0.47 9.52 -0.45
N TYR A 27 -0.55 8.70 -0.73
CA TYR A 27 -1.34 8.03 0.30
C TYR A 27 -0.46 7.16 1.20
N GLY A 28 0.43 6.37 0.61
CA GLY A 28 1.35 5.49 1.34
C GLY A 28 2.27 6.27 2.27
N TYR A 29 2.80 7.39 1.78
CA TYR A 29 3.68 8.26 2.57
C TYR A 29 2.94 8.97 3.72
N GLU A 30 1.81 9.62 3.44
CA GLU A 30 1.02 10.35 4.45
C GLU A 30 0.52 9.44 5.58
N ARG A 31 0.37 8.14 5.32
CA ARG A 31 -0.02 7.13 6.32
C ARG A 31 1.17 6.44 6.99
N GLY A 32 2.42 6.79 6.63
CA GLY A 32 3.63 6.15 7.18
C GLY A 32 3.85 4.70 6.71
N LEU A 33 3.18 4.28 5.63
CA LEU A 33 3.37 2.98 4.99
C LEU A 33 4.60 2.97 4.06
N LEU A 34 4.95 4.15 3.53
CA LEU A 34 6.18 4.43 2.80
C LEU A 34 7.08 5.37 3.60
N ARG A 35 8.40 5.22 3.40
CA ARG A 35 9.41 6.16 3.90
C ARG A 35 9.85 7.11 2.80
N SER A 36 10.49 8.22 3.18
CA SER A 36 11.00 9.24 2.25
C SER A 36 11.90 8.65 1.16
N GLU A 37 12.79 7.73 1.52
CA GLU A 37 13.70 7.07 0.57
C GLU A 37 12.93 6.27 -0.49
N ALA A 38 11.83 5.62 -0.10
CA ALA A 38 11.02 4.83 -1.02
C ALA A 38 10.23 5.73 -1.99
N VAL A 39 9.78 6.90 -1.53
CA VAL A 39 9.12 7.91 -2.38
C VAL A 39 10.11 8.43 -3.43
N VAL A 40 11.31 8.83 -3.00
CA VAL A 40 12.35 9.33 -3.91
C VAL A 40 12.76 8.26 -4.91
N ALA A 41 13.02 7.03 -4.45
CA ALA A 41 13.37 5.90 -5.32
C ALA A 41 12.29 5.60 -6.36
N TYR A 42 11.01 5.69 -5.98
CA TYR A 42 9.90 5.53 -6.90
C TYR A 42 9.89 6.61 -7.99
N CYS A 43 9.98 7.88 -7.60
CA CYS A 43 9.98 9.01 -8.54
C CYS A 43 11.18 8.93 -9.50
N LEU A 44 12.37 8.62 -8.97
CA LEU A 44 13.59 8.43 -9.76
C LEU A 44 13.43 7.28 -10.77
N GLY A 45 12.94 6.12 -10.33
CA GLY A 45 12.75 4.97 -11.24
C GLY A 45 11.75 5.25 -12.37
N ARG A 46 10.75 6.11 -12.16
CA ARG A 46 9.84 6.56 -13.22
C ARG A 46 10.51 7.57 -14.16
N LEU A 47 11.28 8.50 -13.62
CA LEU A 47 12.06 9.47 -14.41
C LEU A 47 13.07 8.75 -15.32
N GLU A 48 13.80 7.76 -14.80
CA GLU A 48 14.76 6.95 -15.55
C GLU A 48 14.10 6.15 -16.70
N ARG A 49 12.83 5.75 -16.52
CA ARG A 49 12.03 5.09 -17.56
C ARG A 49 11.47 6.06 -18.61
N GLY A 50 11.70 7.36 -18.45
CA GLY A 50 11.18 8.41 -19.35
C GLY A 50 9.67 8.59 -19.24
N GLU A 51 9.08 8.23 -18.10
CA GLU A 51 7.65 8.45 -17.86
C GLU A 51 7.37 9.95 -17.66
N LYS A 52 6.17 10.38 -18.09
CA LYS A 52 5.71 11.74 -17.80
C LYS A 52 5.37 11.85 -16.32
N LEU A 53 6.03 12.77 -15.64
CA LEU A 53 5.86 13.06 -14.21
C LEU A 53 5.19 14.42 -14.01
N SER A 54 4.59 14.61 -12.83
CA SER A 54 4.26 15.96 -12.36
C SER A 54 5.54 16.70 -11.94
N GLU A 55 5.48 18.04 -11.87
CA GLU A 55 6.60 18.86 -11.40
C GLU A 55 7.05 18.47 -9.98
N ALA A 56 6.09 18.09 -9.12
CA ALA A 56 6.39 17.60 -7.78
C ALA A 56 7.11 16.24 -7.81
N ALA A 57 6.69 15.31 -8.67
CA ALA A 57 7.35 14.01 -8.82
C ALA A 57 8.76 14.15 -9.43
N GLU A 58 8.96 15.07 -10.38
CA GLU A 58 10.30 15.38 -10.89
C GLU A 58 11.19 15.97 -9.79
N SER A 59 10.67 16.90 -8.99
CA SER A 59 11.40 17.49 -7.86
C SER A 59 11.80 16.43 -6.82
N LEU A 60 10.88 15.51 -6.49
CA LEU A 60 11.16 14.38 -5.60
C LEU A 60 12.24 13.44 -6.16
N ALA A 61 12.24 13.18 -7.46
CA ALA A 61 13.22 12.32 -8.12
C ALA A 61 14.65 12.89 -8.04
N LEU A 62 14.78 14.22 -7.94
CA LEU A 62 16.06 14.93 -7.94
C LEU A 62 16.61 15.22 -6.53
N LEU A 63 15.88 14.84 -5.48
CA LEU A 63 16.36 15.00 -4.11
C LEU A 63 17.59 14.14 -3.86
N LEU A 64 18.59 14.74 -3.21
CA LEU A 64 19.75 14.04 -2.69
C LEU A 64 19.45 13.43 -1.31
N SER A 65 20.30 12.52 -0.86
CA SER A 65 20.09 11.81 0.42
C SER A 65 20.12 12.72 1.65
N ASP A 66 20.73 13.90 1.54
CA ASP A 66 20.78 14.94 2.58
C ASP A 66 19.63 15.96 2.48
N GLN A 67 18.65 15.72 1.61
CA GLN A 67 17.47 16.58 1.40
C GLN A 67 16.14 15.83 1.60
N LEU A 68 16.17 14.67 2.28
CA LEU A 68 14.98 13.83 2.47
C LEU A 68 13.91 14.48 3.34
N GLU A 69 14.27 15.50 4.12
CA GLU A 69 13.34 16.35 4.86
C GLU A 69 12.38 17.13 3.95
N ASP A 70 12.75 17.40 2.69
CA ASP A 70 11.93 18.16 1.76
C ASP A 70 10.78 17.32 1.17
N VAL A 71 10.80 16.00 1.35
CA VAL A 71 9.73 15.10 0.88
C VAL A 71 8.37 15.49 1.46
N ASP A 72 8.31 15.91 2.72
CA ASP A 72 7.06 16.34 3.38
C ASP A 72 6.39 17.54 2.67
N ALA A 73 7.19 18.44 2.12
CA ALA A 73 6.70 19.60 1.39
C ALA A 73 6.26 19.21 -0.02
N LEU A 74 7.08 18.41 -0.72
CA LEU A 74 6.88 18.06 -2.13
C LEU A 74 5.78 17.03 -2.34
N ILE A 75 5.57 16.09 -1.40
CA ILE A 75 4.56 15.03 -1.52
C ILE A 75 3.14 15.59 -1.72
N ARG A 76 2.87 16.80 -1.22
CA ARG A 76 1.56 17.44 -1.33
C ARG A 76 1.25 17.91 -2.75
N GLY A 77 2.29 18.11 -3.56
CA GLY A 77 2.18 18.50 -4.97
C GLY A 77 1.97 17.34 -5.93
N LEU A 78 2.05 16.08 -5.44
CA LEU A 78 1.65 14.91 -6.22
C LEU A 78 0.13 14.98 -6.48
N ASP A 79 -0.23 14.80 -7.76
CA ASP A 79 -1.61 14.93 -8.26
C ASP A 79 -2.59 14.12 -7.40
N SER A 80 -3.74 14.71 -7.04
CA SER A 80 -4.67 14.12 -6.07
C SER A 80 -6.11 14.56 -6.31
N PRO A 81 -7.08 13.65 -6.13
CA PRO A 81 -7.52 13.34 -4.77
C PRO A 81 -7.15 11.92 -4.35
N ALA A 82 -6.66 11.76 -3.12
CA ALA A 82 -6.46 10.46 -2.49
C ALA A 82 -7.81 9.76 -2.41
N ASP A 83 -8.02 8.85 -3.33
CA ASP A 83 -9.30 8.23 -3.57
C ASP A 83 -9.46 6.97 -2.72
N GLN A 84 -10.71 6.51 -2.65
CA GLN A 84 -11.03 5.25 -2.01
C GLN A 84 -10.20 4.09 -2.60
N GLU A 85 -9.76 4.21 -3.86
CA GLU A 85 -8.95 3.23 -4.59
C GLU A 85 -7.55 3.08 -4.03
N SER A 86 -6.85 4.19 -3.75
CA SER A 86 -5.55 4.23 -3.10
C SER A 86 -5.61 3.53 -1.73
N ARG A 87 -6.66 3.81 -0.95
CA ARG A 87 -6.93 3.09 0.30
C ARG A 87 -7.14 1.59 0.07
N ARG A 88 -7.90 1.18 -0.97
CA ARG A 88 -8.12 -0.25 -1.28
C ARG A 88 -6.80 -0.94 -1.62
N LEU A 89 -5.99 -0.32 -2.47
CA LEU A 89 -4.69 -0.82 -2.88
C LEU A 89 -3.78 -1.03 -1.66
N TRP A 90 -3.64 -0.02 -0.80
CA TRP A 90 -2.79 -0.12 0.38
C TRP A 90 -3.26 -1.14 1.39
N ILE A 91 -4.58 -1.31 1.57
CA ILE A 91 -5.15 -2.41 2.36
C ILE A 91 -4.71 -3.76 1.79
N ALA A 92 -4.89 -3.97 0.48
CA ALA A 92 -4.52 -5.22 -0.17
C ALA A 92 -3.01 -5.52 -0.04
N LEU A 93 -2.15 -4.51 -0.22
CA LEU A 93 -0.70 -4.62 -0.02
C LEU A 93 -0.34 -5.01 1.42
N CYS A 94 -0.95 -4.35 2.40
CA CYS A 94 -0.72 -4.62 3.80
C CYS A 94 -1.15 -6.04 4.19
N LEU A 95 -2.30 -6.51 3.68
CA LEU A 95 -2.77 -7.87 3.88
C LEU A 95 -1.89 -8.93 3.20
N ASP A 96 -1.43 -8.66 1.97
CA ASP A 96 -0.51 -9.55 1.26
C ASP A 96 0.85 -9.66 1.96
N ARG A 97 1.27 -8.60 2.65
CA ARG A 97 2.43 -8.63 3.56
C ARG A 97 2.13 -9.41 4.83
N ALA A 98 1.01 -9.11 5.49
CA ALA A 98 0.60 -9.69 6.78
C ALA A 98 0.51 -11.21 6.71
N ARG A 99 -0.10 -11.77 5.66
CA ARG A 99 -0.23 -13.23 5.48
C ARG A 99 1.10 -13.98 5.35
N ARG A 100 2.21 -13.27 5.10
CA ARG A 100 3.57 -13.84 4.96
C ARG A 100 4.41 -13.67 6.22
N LEU A 101 3.85 -13.06 7.28
CA LEU A 101 4.53 -12.93 8.57
C LEU A 101 4.38 -14.20 9.41
N PRO A 102 5.25 -14.39 10.43
CA PRO A 102 5.18 -15.57 11.30
C PRO A 102 3.84 -15.73 12.04
N GLU A 103 3.18 -14.62 12.37
CA GLU A 103 1.88 -14.58 13.06
C GLU A 103 0.85 -13.84 12.20
N PRO A 104 0.33 -14.48 11.13
CA PRO A 104 -0.47 -13.80 10.12
C PRO A 104 -1.82 -13.33 10.66
N GLY A 105 -2.47 -14.07 11.56
CA GLY A 105 -3.71 -13.64 12.22
C GLY A 105 -3.55 -12.31 12.96
N LEU A 106 -2.54 -12.21 13.84
CA LEU A 106 -2.24 -10.97 14.57
C LEU A 106 -1.88 -9.83 13.63
N ALA A 107 -1.09 -10.10 12.59
CA ALA A 107 -0.73 -9.08 11.61
C ALA A 107 -1.96 -8.54 10.85
N ILE A 108 -2.91 -9.40 10.48
CA ILE A 108 -4.17 -9.00 9.81
C ILE A 108 -5.02 -8.14 10.76
N GLU A 109 -5.05 -8.47 12.05
CA GLU A 109 -5.75 -7.68 13.07
C GLU A 109 -5.15 -6.28 13.20
N ASN A 110 -3.82 -6.16 13.18
CA ASN A 110 -3.14 -4.86 13.17
C ASN A 110 -3.45 -4.06 11.89
N VAL A 111 -3.56 -4.72 10.73
CA VAL A 111 -4.02 -4.06 9.48
C VAL A 111 -5.44 -3.55 9.65
N TYR A 112 -6.32 -4.33 10.25
CA TYR A 112 -7.71 -3.95 10.49
C TYR A 112 -7.84 -2.73 11.38
N GLU A 113 -7.10 -2.69 12.49
CA GLU A 113 -7.02 -1.52 13.38
C GLU A 113 -6.43 -0.30 12.66
N PHE A 114 -5.31 -0.47 11.94
CA PHE A 114 -4.63 0.61 11.23
C PHE A 114 -5.51 1.32 10.19
N PHE A 115 -6.38 0.57 9.50
CA PHE A 115 -7.30 1.11 8.51
C PHE A 115 -8.68 1.43 9.11
N ASP A 116 -8.74 1.82 10.38
CA ASP A 116 -9.94 2.32 11.06
C ASP A 116 -11.12 1.32 10.99
N TYR A 117 -10.83 0.03 11.20
CA TYR A 117 -11.83 -1.04 11.23
C TYR A 117 -12.64 -1.18 9.93
N ASP A 118 -11.98 -1.04 8.78
CA ASP A 118 -12.61 -1.17 7.46
C ASP A 118 -13.39 -2.48 7.29
N GLU A 119 -14.71 -2.38 7.08
CA GLU A 119 -15.63 -3.54 7.06
C GLU A 119 -15.23 -4.64 6.06
N ARG A 120 -14.49 -4.29 5.00
CA ARG A 120 -13.99 -5.26 4.01
C ARG A 120 -13.03 -6.28 4.63
N LEU A 121 -12.44 -5.96 5.77
CA LEU A 121 -11.49 -6.81 6.48
C LEU A 121 -12.15 -7.73 7.50
N LEU A 122 -13.41 -7.46 7.90
CA LEU A 122 -14.17 -8.29 8.84
C LEU A 122 -14.08 -9.80 8.56
N PRO A 123 -14.19 -10.27 7.30
CA PRO A 123 -14.15 -11.70 7.01
C PRO A 123 -12.81 -12.40 7.34
N PHE A 124 -11.73 -11.64 7.57
CA PHE A 124 -10.38 -12.17 7.79
C PHE A 124 -9.92 -12.06 9.26
N VAL A 125 -10.65 -11.33 10.10
CA VAL A 125 -10.30 -11.04 11.50
C VAL A 125 -10.74 -12.19 12.42
N GLY A 126 -9.79 -12.75 13.18
CA GLY A 126 -9.99 -13.99 13.93
C GLY A 126 -10.94 -13.86 15.13
N TRP A 127 -10.77 -12.81 15.94
CA TRP A 127 -11.56 -12.60 17.16
C TRP A 127 -13.02 -12.19 16.91
N ILE A 128 -13.35 -11.70 15.72
CA ILE A 128 -14.74 -11.38 15.31
C ILE A 128 -15.51 -12.65 14.94
N HIS A 129 -14.79 -13.69 14.50
CA HIS A 129 -15.37 -14.96 14.06
C HIS A 129 -14.73 -16.18 14.73
N PRO A 130 -14.72 -16.28 16.08
CA PRO A 130 -14.00 -17.32 16.82
C PRO A 130 -14.52 -18.75 16.60
N GLY A 131 -15.56 -18.96 15.78
CA GLY A 131 -16.12 -20.28 15.46
C GLY A 131 -16.52 -20.52 14.00
N MET A 132 -16.22 -19.61 13.05
CA MET A 132 -16.74 -19.73 11.67
C MET A 132 -15.74 -20.34 10.67
N ALA A 133 -14.44 -20.34 10.97
CA ALA A 133 -13.39 -20.80 10.07
C ALA A 133 -12.06 -21.01 10.82
N SER A 134 -11.29 -22.04 10.47
CA SER A 134 -9.90 -22.17 10.97
C SER A 134 -9.02 -21.02 10.47
N GLU A 135 -7.86 -20.78 11.08
CA GLU A 135 -6.92 -19.77 10.57
C GLU A 135 -6.52 -20.07 9.12
N ALA A 136 -6.29 -21.34 8.79
CA ALA A 136 -5.99 -21.77 7.43
C ALA A 136 -7.12 -21.39 6.43
N ASP A 137 -8.38 -21.59 6.81
CA ASP A 137 -9.52 -21.22 5.96
C ASP A 137 -9.62 -19.70 5.75
N ARG A 138 -9.32 -18.90 6.77
CA ARG A 138 -9.30 -17.43 6.66
C ARG A 138 -8.18 -16.96 5.74
N LEU A 139 -6.99 -17.55 5.86
CA LEU A 139 -5.86 -17.21 4.99
C LEU A 139 -6.09 -17.63 3.54
N GLU A 140 -6.77 -18.75 3.29
CA GLU A 140 -7.14 -19.17 1.93
C GLU A 140 -8.15 -18.19 1.30
N ARG A 141 -9.18 -17.78 2.06
CA ARG A 141 -10.13 -16.75 1.60
C ARG A 141 -9.44 -15.42 1.32
N LEU A 142 -8.51 -15.02 2.19
CA LEU A 142 -7.71 -13.82 1.99
C LEU A 142 -6.87 -13.93 0.71
N ALA A 143 -6.24 -15.08 0.47
CA ALA A 143 -5.47 -15.31 -0.76
C ALA A 143 -6.35 -15.21 -2.01
N VAL A 144 -7.59 -15.72 -1.98
CA VAL A 144 -8.57 -15.54 -3.06
C VAL A 144 -8.90 -14.06 -3.27
N HIS A 145 -9.21 -13.33 -2.20
CA HIS A 145 -9.53 -11.90 -2.24
C HIS A 145 -8.37 -11.07 -2.82
N LEU A 146 -7.14 -11.31 -2.36
CA LEU A 146 -5.96 -10.61 -2.86
C LEU A 146 -5.67 -10.89 -4.34
N ARG A 147 -5.96 -12.11 -4.83
CA ARG A 147 -5.88 -12.41 -6.26
C ARG A 147 -6.87 -11.58 -7.06
N SER A 148 -8.11 -11.40 -6.59
CA SER A 148 -9.06 -10.51 -7.28
C SER A 148 -8.59 -9.06 -7.27
N GLU A 149 -8.14 -8.53 -6.13
CA GLU A 149 -7.64 -7.15 -6.03
C GLU A 149 -6.42 -6.91 -6.95
N LYS A 150 -5.50 -7.88 -7.05
CA LYS A 150 -4.35 -7.80 -7.95
C LYS A 150 -4.77 -7.72 -9.42
N ILE A 151 -5.83 -8.45 -9.81
CA ILE A 151 -6.39 -8.38 -11.16
C ILE A 151 -6.97 -6.99 -11.43
N TRP A 152 -7.69 -6.41 -10.47
CA TRP A 152 -8.19 -5.03 -10.56
C TRP A 152 -7.05 -4.03 -10.79
N GLY A 153 -5.96 -4.13 -10.02
CA GLY A 153 -4.77 -3.28 -10.21
C GLY A 153 -4.16 -3.39 -11.62
N HIS A 154 -4.09 -4.60 -12.18
CA HIS A 154 -3.61 -4.79 -13.55
C HIS A 154 -4.55 -4.19 -14.61
N LEU A 155 -5.85 -4.20 -14.38
CA LEU A 155 -6.83 -3.60 -15.27
C LEU A 155 -6.78 -2.07 -15.21
N ARG A 156 -6.62 -1.50 -14.00
CA ARG A 156 -6.40 -0.06 -13.77
C ARG A 156 -5.17 0.43 -14.53
N ALA A 157 -4.05 -0.27 -14.39
CA ALA A 157 -2.80 0.08 -15.07
C ALA A 157 -2.88 0.08 -16.61
N LYS A 158 -3.84 -0.64 -17.20
CA LYS A 158 -4.05 -0.66 -18.65
C LYS A 158 -5.02 0.42 -19.14
N GLY A 159 -5.47 1.32 -18.26
CA GLY A 159 -6.51 2.31 -18.60
C GLY A 159 -7.84 1.67 -19.00
N ARG A 160 -8.13 0.46 -18.48
CA ARG A 160 -9.34 -0.31 -18.83
C ARG A 160 -10.45 -0.20 -17.77
N LEU A 161 -10.23 0.63 -16.77
CA LEU A 161 -11.19 0.98 -15.74
C LEU A 161 -11.21 2.52 -15.72
N GLU A 162 -12.35 3.09 -16.09
CA GLU A 162 -12.72 4.49 -15.90
C GLU A 162 -13.65 4.61 -14.69
#